data_AF-A0A7V0V8Z7-F1
#
_entry.id   AF-A0A7V0V8Z7-F1
#
_cell.length_a   1.000
_cell.length_b   1.000
_cell.length_c   1.000
_cell.angle_alpha   90.00
_cell.angle_beta   90.00
_cell.angle_gamma   90.00
#
_symmetry.space_group_name_H-M   'P 1'
#
loop_
_entity.id
_entity.type
_entity.pdbx_description
1 polymer ?
#
loop_
_entity_poly.entity_id
_entity_poly.type
_entity_poly.pdbx_seq_one_letter_code
_entity_poly.pdbx_strand_id
1 'polypeptide(L)'
;LTAELIGKESGTIDSSQFNIVDSKGRKFRPTDNTDVMMILSDSSIFLKQVDPNVPVNGKAVFDIATDATGLKLEIKDLRTFSNEKGYVDLGL
;
A
#
# COMPACT_ATOMS: atom_id res chain seq x y z
N LEU A 1 7.01 -4.90 -2.52
CA LEU A 1 7.22 -3.69 -1.70
C LEU A 1 7.69 -4.13 -0.32
N THR A 2 8.63 -3.38 0.24
CA THR A 2 9.17 -3.58 1.59
C THR A 2 8.69 -2.40 2.42
N ALA A 3 8.07 -2.67 3.56
CA ALA A 3 7.58 -1.66 4.48
C ALA A 3 8.23 -1.90 5.85
N GLU A 4 8.60 -0.83 6.53
CA GLU A 4 9.16 -0.87 7.87
C GLU A 4 8.40 0.10 8.77
N LEU A 5 8.03 -0.37 9.96
CA LEU A 5 7.41 0.49 10.95
C LEU A 5 8.50 1.12 11.82
N ILE A 6 8.66 2.44 11.69
CA ILE A 6 9.60 3.25 12.48
C ILE A 6 9.02 3.71 13.84
N GLY A 7 7.74 3.36 14.10
CA GLY A 7 7.05 3.63 15.36
C GLY A 7 7.46 2.65 16.47
N LYS A 8 6.92 2.84 17.68
CA LYS A 8 7.24 2.00 18.85
C LYS A 8 6.26 0.85 19.10
N GLU A 9 5.10 0.88 18.45
CA GLU A 9 4.03 -0.08 18.65
C GLU A 9 3.85 -0.91 17.39
N SER A 10 3.58 -2.20 17.54
CA SER A 10 3.22 -3.06 16.40
C SER A 10 1.87 -2.66 15.84
N GLY A 11 1.65 -2.93 14.56
CA GLY A 11 0.40 -2.66 13.87
C GLY A 11 0.06 -3.72 12.84
N THR A 12 -1.13 -3.59 12.27
CA THR A 12 -1.57 -4.42 11.15
C THR A 12 -1.68 -3.55 9.92
N ILE A 13 -1.03 -3.98 8.84
CA ILE A 13 -1.17 -3.33 7.55
C ILE A 13 -2.57 -3.60 7.00
N ASP A 14 -3.32 -2.54 6.73
CA ASP A 14 -4.58 -2.62 5.99
C ASP A 14 -4.38 -2.12 4.54
N SER A 15 -5.37 -2.40 3.69
CA SER A 15 -5.40 -1.93 2.30
C SER A 15 -5.53 -0.41 2.18
N SER A 16 -6.18 0.26 3.13
CA SER A 16 -6.44 1.70 3.08
C SER A 16 -5.19 2.58 3.19
N GLN A 17 -4.09 1.99 3.68
CA GLN A 17 -2.78 2.61 3.84
C GLN A 17 -2.11 2.87 2.51
N PHE A 18 -2.44 2.13 1.46
CA PHE A 18 -1.79 2.26 0.17
C PHE A 18 -2.77 2.75 -0.88
N ASN A 19 -2.37 3.73 -1.68
CA ASN A 19 -3.12 4.16 -2.86
C ASN A 19 -2.15 4.51 -3.97
N ILE A 20 -2.51 4.25 -5.23
CA ILE A 20 -1.83 4.87 -6.37
C ILE A 20 -2.50 6.21 -6.65
N VAL A 21 -1.70 7.24 -6.86
CA VAL A 21 -2.13 8.58 -7.29
C VAL A 21 -1.47 8.89 -8.62
N ASP A 22 -2.24 9.29 -9.62
CA ASP A 22 -1.70 9.68 -10.93
C ASP A 22 -1.52 11.19 -11.08
N SER A 23 -0.98 11.62 -12.21
CA SER A 23 -0.75 13.03 -12.55
C SER A 23 -2.03 13.87 -12.63
N LYS A 24 -3.19 13.23 -12.81
CA LYS A 24 -4.51 13.87 -12.80
C LYS A 24 -5.14 13.94 -11.41
N GLY A 25 -4.46 13.41 -10.39
CA GLY A 25 -4.94 13.36 -9.00
C GLY A 25 -5.96 12.25 -8.73
N ARG A 26 -6.16 11.31 -9.66
CA ARG A 26 -7.04 10.15 -9.44
C ARG A 26 -6.40 9.22 -8.42
N LYS A 27 -7.20 8.69 -7.51
CA LYS A 27 -6.77 7.73 -6.49
C LYS A 27 -7.29 6.34 -6.82
N PHE A 28 -6.40 5.35 -6.80
CA PHE A 28 -6.71 3.95 -7.01
C PHE A 28 -6.33 3.16 -5.75
N ARG A 29 -7.29 2.42 -5.21
CA ARG A 29 -7.07 1.51 -4.08
C ARG A 29 -6.52 0.18 -4.59
N PRO A 30 -5.87 -0.63 -3.75
CA PRO A 30 -5.55 -2.00 -4.11
C PRO A 30 -6.82 -2.75 -4.50
N THR A 31 -6.70 -3.64 -5.49
CA THR A 31 -7.80 -4.51 -5.89
C THR A 31 -8.19 -5.42 -4.72
N ASP A 32 -9.48 -5.69 -4.55
CA ASP A 32 -10.03 -6.68 -3.61
C ASP A 32 -10.56 -7.91 -4.35
N ASN A 33 -10.23 -8.04 -5.64
CA ASN A 33 -10.64 -9.16 -6.47
C ASN A 33 -10.17 -10.50 -5.87
N THR A 34 -11.13 -11.38 -5.59
CA THR A 34 -10.89 -12.67 -4.95
C THR A 34 -9.92 -13.56 -5.72
N ASP A 35 -10.00 -13.60 -7.05
CA ASP A 35 -9.13 -14.46 -7.86
C ASP A 35 -7.68 -13.98 -7.78
N VAL A 36 -7.47 -12.65 -7.84
CA VAL A 36 -6.15 -12.04 -7.66
C VAL A 36 -5.63 -12.32 -6.25
N MET A 37 -6.47 -12.19 -5.22
CA MET A 37 -6.07 -12.45 -3.83
C MET A 37 -5.72 -13.92 -3.60
N MET A 38 -6.43 -14.86 -4.23
CA MET A 38 -6.09 -16.28 -4.19
C MET A 38 -4.72 -16.54 -4.83
N ILE A 39 -4.42 -15.90 -5.97
CA ILE A 39 -3.10 -16.02 -6.63
C ILE A 39 -1.99 -15.42 -5.76
N LEU A 40 -2.25 -14.29 -5.10
CA LEU A 40 -1.27 -13.68 -4.21
C LEU A 40 -1.03 -14.52 -2.96
N SER A 41 -2.05 -15.19 -2.42
CA SER A 41 -1.96 -15.99 -1.19
C SER A 41 -1.15 -15.24 -0.10
N ASP A 42 -0.15 -15.88 0.51
CA ASP A 42 0.68 -15.31 1.58
C ASP A 42 1.64 -14.19 1.11
N SER A 43 1.74 -13.97 -0.20
CA SER A 43 2.58 -12.88 -0.75
C SER A 43 1.87 -11.52 -0.69
N SER A 44 0.58 -11.47 -0.41
CA SER A 44 -0.13 -10.21 -0.12
C SER A 44 0.54 -9.47 1.04
N ILE A 45 0.59 -8.14 0.98
CA ILE A 45 1.05 -7.32 2.11
C ILE A 45 -0.06 -7.07 3.14
N PHE A 46 -1.32 -7.23 2.76
CA PHE A 46 -2.46 -6.88 3.61
C PHE A 46 -2.65 -7.87 4.76
N LEU A 47 -3.17 -7.35 5.87
CA LEU A 47 -3.40 -8.05 7.13
C LEU A 47 -2.15 -8.64 7.79
N LYS A 48 -0.95 -8.29 7.28
CA LYS A 48 0.31 -8.64 7.93
C LYS A 48 0.52 -7.79 9.17
N GLN A 49 0.89 -8.46 10.24
CA GLN A 49 1.42 -7.80 11.43
C GLN A 49 2.82 -7.27 11.11
N VAL A 50 3.08 -6.04 11.49
CA VAL A 50 4.38 -5.39 11.36
C VAL A 50 4.83 -4.93 12.72
N ASP A 51 6.02 -5.38 13.11
CA ASP A 51 6.67 -5.00 14.34
C ASP A 51 7.64 -3.83 14.12
N PRO A 52 7.88 -3.00 15.14
CA PRO A 52 8.87 -1.94 15.08
C PRO A 52 10.24 -2.41 14.59
N ASN A 53 10.78 -1.71 13.58
CA ASN A 53 12.10 -1.97 12.98
C ASN A 53 12.26 -3.37 12.36
N VAL A 54 11.15 -4.09 12.12
CA VAL A 54 11.15 -5.36 11.40
C VAL A 54 10.54 -5.13 10.02
N PRO A 55 11.34 -5.17 8.94
CA PRO A 55 10.81 -4.96 7.61
C PRO A 55 9.91 -6.13 7.21
N VAL A 56 8.74 -5.81 6.65
CA VAL A 56 7.81 -6.77 6.08
C VAL A 56 7.78 -6.64 4.56
N ASN A 57 7.72 -7.79 3.89
CA ASN A 57 7.67 -7.86 2.44
C ASN A 57 6.31 -8.36 1.97
N GLY A 58 5.81 -7.77 0.90
CA GLY A 58 4.60 -8.25 0.25
C GLY A 58 4.32 -7.57 -1.09
N LYS A 59 3.20 -7.95 -1.67
CA LYS A 59 2.68 -7.47 -2.93
C LYS A 59 1.31 -6.83 -2.70
N ALA A 60 1.06 -5.77 -3.45
CA ALA A 60 -0.24 -5.16 -3.62
C ALA A 60 -0.47 -5.00 -5.12
N VAL A 61 -1.67 -5.32 -5.58
CA VAL A 61 -2.07 -5.21 -6.98
C VAL A 61 -3.11 -4.10 -7.08
N PHE A 62 -3.00 -3.27 -8.12
CA PHE A 62 -3.87 -2.12 -8.33
C PHE A 62 -4.41 -2.18 -9.75
N ASP A 63 -5.72 -1.99 -9.87
CA ASP A 63 -6.36 -1.73 -11.16
C ASP A 63 -6.35 -0.22 -11.38
N ILE A 64 -5.63 0.23 -12.40
CA ILE A 64 -5.49 1.65 -12.74
C ILE A 64 -6.10 1.95 -14.10
N ALA A 65 -6.46 3.20 -14.33
CA ALA A 65 -6.91 3.63 -15.64
C ALA A 65 -5.79 3.49 -16.68
N THR A 66 -6.13 3.03 -17.89
CA THR A 66 -5.16 2.79 -18.97
C THR A 66 -4.41 4.04 -19.44
N ASP A 67 -4.96 5.22 -19.15
CA ASP A 67 -4.38 6.53 -19.47
C ASP A 67 -3.68 7.19 -18.27
N ALA A 68 -3.50 6.45 -17.16
CA ALA A 68 -2.81 6.95 -15.98
C ALA A 68 -1.30 7.07 -16.24
N THR A 69 -0.72 8.18 -15.79
CA THR A 69 0.70 8.53 -15.97
C THR A 69 1.22 9.23 -14.73
N GLY A 70 2.54 9.27 -14.52
CA GLY A 70 3.14 9.98 -13.39
C GLY A 70 2.68 9.38 -12.06
N LEU A 71 2.73 8.06 -11.99
CA LEU A 71 2.17 7.28 -10.87
C LEU A 71 3.01 7.45 -9.61
N LYS A 72 2.33 7.71 -8.49
CA LYS A 72 2.93 7.77 -7.16
C LYS A 72 2.21 6.81 -6.23
N LEU A 73 2.96 6.09 -5.40
CA LEU A 73 2.42 5.34 -4.28
C LEU A 73 2.25 6.27 -3.08
N GLU A 74 1.01 6.56 -2.70
CA GLU A 74 0.65 7.16 -1.42
C GLU A 74 0.70 6.08 -0.32
N ILE A 75 1.44 6.36 0.75
CA ILE A 75 1.54 5.51 1.94
C ILE A 75 1.05 6.33 3.12
N LYS A 76 0.00 5.86 3.80
CA LYS A 76 -0.54 6.49 5.01
C LYS A 76 -0.01 5.77 6.24
N ASP A 77 0.03 6.51 7.33
CA ASP A 77 0.30 5.97 8.66
C ASP A 77 -0.71 4.87 9.05
N LEU A 78 -0.24 3.92 9.86
CA LEU A 78 -1.07 2.84 10.42
C LEU A 78 -2.03 3.34 11.50
N ARG A 79 -1.71 4.46 12.16
CA ARG A 79 -2.56 5.05 13.19
C ARG A 79 -3.85 5.58 12.56
N THR A 80 -5.00 5.01 12.96
CA THR A 80 -6.34 5.31 12.42
C THR A 80 -6.70 6.80 12.40
N PHE A 81 -6.18 7.59 13.33
CA PHE A 81 -6.47 9.04 13.43
C PHE A 81 -5.33 9.94 12.91
N SER A 82 -4.29 9.35 12.31
CA SER A 82 -3.20 10.11 11.72
C SER A 82 -3.58 10.60 10.32
N ASN A 83 -3.16 11.83 10.01
CA ASN A 83 -3.23 12.40 8.67
C ASN A 83 -1.88 12.36 7.95
N GLU A 84 -0.86 11.74 8.57
CA GLU A 84 0.47 11.62 8.01
C GLU A 84 0.45 10.66 6.81
N LYS A 85 1.11 11.09 5.74
CA LYS A 85 1.23 10.34 4.49
C LYS A 85 2.51 10.72 3.76
N GLY A 86 3.10 9.74 3.10
CA GLY A 86 4.25 9.89 2.20
C GLY A 86 3.87 9.52 0.76
N TYR A 87 4.73 9.91 -0.17
CA TYR A 87 4.61 9.56 -1.58
C TYR A 87 5.93 9.02 -2.11
N VAL A 88 5.87 7.93 -2.87
CA VAL A 88 7.00 7.38 -3.63
C VAL A 88 6.67 7.46 -5.10
N ASP A 89 7.52 8.11 -5.89
CA ASP A 89 7.39 8.13 -7.36
C ASP A 89 7.73 6.74 -7.91
N LEU A 90 6.88 6.21 -8.79
CA LEU A 90 7.07 4.88 -9.37
C LEU A 90 7.89 4.90 -10.67
N GLY A 91 8.14 6.09 -11.26
CA GLY A 91 8.91 6.21 -12.50
C GLY A 91 8.22 5.61 -13.73
N LEU A 92 6.88 5.53 -13.70
CA LEU A 92 6.02 4.96 -14.76
C LEU A 92 5.16 6.04 -15.45
#